data_AF-A0A4W2C341-F1
#
_entry.id   AF-A0A4W2C341-F1
#
_cell.length_a   1.000
_cell.length_b   1.000
_cell.length_c   1.000
_cell.angle_alpha   90.00
_cell.angle_beta   90.00
_cell.angle_gamma   90.00
#
_symmetry.space_group_name_H-M   'P 1'
#
loop_
_entity.id
_entity.type
_entity.pdbx_description
1 polymer ?
#
loop_
_entity_poly.entity_id
_entity_poly.type
_entity_poly.pdbx_seq_one_letter_code
_entity_poly.pdbx_strand_id
1 'polypeptide(L)'
;MKTPLAKTASGQRSRTGSGHASVSVIMMKRKAAHKKHRSRPISHPPRNIVGCRIRHGWKDGDEPQREWKRTILDQIPRGSQEKS
;
A
#
# COMPACT_ATOMS: atom_id res chain seq x y z
N MET A 1 -46.81 38.34 7.13
CA MET A 1 -45.93 39.40 7.71
C MET A 1 -46.52 39.86 9.03
N LYS A 2 -45.72 39.83 10.10
CA LYS A 2 -45.76 40.66 11.33
C LYS A 2 -44.46 40.34 12.09
N THR A 3 -43.61 41.35 12.26
CA THR A 3 -42.23 41.30 12.78
C THR A 3 -42.21 41.42 14.33
N PRO A 4 -41.05 41.27 15.02
CA PRO A 4 -40.94 40.71 16.37
C PRO A 4 -40.70 41.80 17.43
N LEU A 5 -40.52 41.41 18.71
CA LEU A 5 -39.50 41.93 19.64
C LEU A 5 -39.91 41.68 21.10
N ALA A 6 -39.12 40.89 21.82
CA ALA A 6 -38.77 41.15 23.22
C ALA A 6 -37.52 40.35 23.58
N LYS A 7 -36.37 41.05 23.64
CA LYS A 7 -35.15 40.59 24.31
C LYS A 7 -35.24 41.04 25.77
N THR A 8 -34.97 40.16 26.71
CA THR A 8 -34.44 40.56 28.02
C THR A 8 -33.36 39.58 28.44
N ALA A 9 -32.24 40.15 28.87
CA ALA A 9 -30.98 39.49 29.16
C ALA A 9 -30.84 39.14 30.66
N SER A 10 -29.94 38.18 30.90
CA SER A 10 -29.22 37.87 32.15
C SER A 10 -30.02 37.21 33.30
N GLY A 11 -29.57 36.00 33.66
CA GLY A 11 -30.11 35.26 34.81
C GLY A 11 -29.36 33.96 35.10
N GLN A 12 -28.11 34.11 35.53
CA GLN A 12 -27.24 33.24 36.34
C GLN A 12 -27.18 31.68 36.20
N ARG A 13 -25.92 31.25 36.23
CA ARG A 13 -25.32 29.93 36.51
C ARG A 13 -25.84 29.40 37.87
N SER A 14 -25.92 28.11 38.19
CA SER A 14 -24.87 27.09 38.16
C SER A 14 -25.51 25.72 38.38
N ARG A 15 -25.12 24.70 37.60
CA ARG A 15 -25.43 23.29 37.91
C ARG A 15 -24.12 22.58 38.24
N THR A 16 -23.94 22.24 39.52
CA THR A 16 -22.92 21.30 39.98
C THR A 16 -23.58 20.35 40.96
N GLY A 17 -23.96 19.17 40.46
CA GLY A 17 -24.33 18.01 41.24
C GLY A 17 -23.48 16.85 40.75
N SER A 18 -22.53 16.44 41.58
CA SER A 18 -21.55 15.39 41.33
C SER A 18 -22.21 14.07 40.90
N GLY A 19 -21.70 13.49 39.81
CA GLY A 19 -22.09 12.17 39.32
C GLY A 19 -20.98 11.62 38.45
N HIS A 20 -19.89 11.18 39.08
CA HIS A 20 -18.87 10.37 38.43
C HIS A 20 -19.47 9.01 38.03
N ALA A 21 -20.03 8.94 36.83
CA ALA A 21 -20.31 7.68 36.16
C ALA A 21 -19.64 7.75 34.80
N SER A 22 -18.34 7.43 34.75
CA SER A 22 -17.63 7.25 33.48
C SER A 22 -18.20 6.01 32.79
N VAL A 23 -19.23 6.22 31.96
CA VAL A 23 -19.69 5.21 31.01
C VAL A 23 -18.51 4.92 30.08
N SER A 24 -18.03 3.67 30.06
CA SER A 24 -17.01 3.22 29.11
C SER A 24 -17.61 3.25 27.71
N VAL A 25 -17.38 4.33 26.95
CA VAL A 25 -17.91 4.50 25.59
C VAL A 25 -16.98 3.92 24.50
N ILE A 26 -16.01 3.07 24.85
CA ILE A 26 -15.03 2.57 23.87
C ILE A 26 -15.01 1.04 23.83
N MET A 27 -16.16 0.44 23.55
CA MET A 27 -16.19 -0.88 22.92
C MET A 27 -16.61 -0.73 21.45
N MET A 28 -15.86 0.10 20.72
CA MET A 28 -15.91 0.08 19.26
C MET A 28 -15.35 -1.27 18.80
N LYS A 29 -16.24 -2.17 18.35
CA LYS A 29 -15.88 -3.45 17.74
C LYS A 29 -14.89 -3.20 16.60
N ARG A 30 -13.60 -3.45 16.85
CA ARG A 30 -12.56 -3.38 15.82
C ARG A 30 -12.84 -4.47 14.78
N LYS A 31 -13.34 -4.07 13.62
CA LYS A 31 -13.33 -4.92 12.42
C LYS A 31 -11.87 -5.17 12.07
N ALA A 32 -11.45 -6.44 12.06
CA ALA A 32 -10.13 -6.81 11.57
C ALA A 32 -10.02 -6.31 10.13
N ALA A 33 -9.09 -5.39 9.88
CA ALA A 33 -8.72 -5.03 8.53
C ALA A 33 -8.17 -6.30 7.89
N HIS A 34 -8.94 -6.91 6.98
CA HIS A 34 -8.44 -7.99 6.15
C HIS A 34 -7.21 -7.42 5.42
N LYS A 35 -6.01 -7.79 5.87
CA LYS A 35 -4.80 -7.56 5.10
C LYS A 35 -5.01 -8.31 3.79
N LYS A 36 -5.37 -7.57 2.74
CA LYS A 36 -5.38 -8.09 1.38
C LYS A 36 -3.93 -8.39 1.09
N HIS A 37 -3.53 -9.64 1.33
CA HIS A 37 -2.25 -10.16 0.87
C HIS A 37 -2.29 -9.99 -0.64
N ARG A 38 -1.69 -8.90 -1.13
CA ARG A 38 -1.51 -8.67 -2.56
C ARG A 38 -0.45 -9.68 -2.95
N SER A 39 -0.88 -10.92 -3.17
CA SER A 39 -0.11 -11.94 -3.86
C SER A 39 0.31 -11.26 -5.15
N ARG A 40 1.56 -10.80 -5.20
CA ARG A 40 2.16 -10.36 -6.45
C ARG A 40 2.01 -11.58 -7.35
N PRO A 41 1.32 -11.48 -8.49
CA PRO A 41 1.29 -12.58 -9.42
C PRO A 41 2.75 -12.93 -9.69
N ILE A 42 3.14 -14.19 -9.46
CA ILE A 42 4.39 -14.69 -10.03
C ILE A 42 4.12 -14.65 -11.52
N SER A 43 4.51 -13.54 -12.15
CA SER A 43 4.37 -13.38 -13.58
C SER A 43 5.25 -14.46 -14.19
N HIS A 44 4.64 -15.41 -14.90
CA HIS A 44 5.40 -16.24 -15.83
C HIS A 44 6.30 -15.30 -16.66
N PRO A 45 7.60 -15.62 -16.83
CA PRO A 45 8.47 -14.79 -17.64
C PRO A 45 7.77 -14.58 -19.00
N PRO A 46 7.67 -13.33 -19.47
CA PRO A 46 7.03 -13.04 -20.75
C PRO A 46 7.57 -13.98 -21.82
N ARG A 47 6.69 -14.56 -22.66
CA ARG A 47 7.15 -15.38 -23.81
C ARG A 47 8.04 -14.57 -24.76
N ASN A 48 7.92 -13.23 -24.73
CA ASN A 48 8.82 -12.31 -25.39
C ASN A 48 9.44 -11.34 -24.37
N ILE A 49 10.74 -11.47 -24.14
CA ILE A 49 11.51 -10.63 -23.22
C ILE A 49 12.27 -9.50 -23.93
N VAL A 50 12.17 -9.40 -25.25
CA VAL A 50 12.78 -8.30 -26.02
C VAL A 50 12.19 -6.97 -25.57
N GLY A 51 13.05 -5.97 -25.37
CA GLY A 51 12.69 -4.66 -24.84
C GLY A 51 12.59 -4.58 -23.30
N CYS A 52 12.65 -5.70 -22.58
CA CYS A 52 12.58 -5.69 -21.11
C CYS A 52 13.88 -5.17 -20.49
N ARG A 53 13.77 -4.35 -19.43
CA ARG A 53 14.90 -3.99 -18.56
C ARG A 53 15.07 -5.08 -17.51
N ILE A 54 16.14 -5.86 -17.64
CA ILE A 54 16.44 -6.94 -16.71
C ILE A 54 17.51 -6.52 -15.71
N ARG A 55 17.51 -7.22 -14.58
CA ARG A 55 18.65 -7.27 -13.68
C ARG A 55 19.08 -8.72 -13.59
N HIS A 56 20.33 -9.00 -13.91
CA HIS A 56 20.86 -10.35 -13.94
C HIS A 56 22.12 -10.43 -13.09
N GLY A 57 22.18 -11.42 -12.21
CA GLY A 57 23.36 -11.73 -11.43
C GLY A 57 24.29 -12.64 -12.21
N TRP A 58 25.53 -12.22 -12.41
CA TRP A 58 26.61 -13.09 -12.89
C TRP A 58 27.56 -13.39 -11.73
N LYS A 59 27.88 -14.66 -11.55
CA LYS A 59 28.87 -15.13 -10.57
C LYS A 59 29.93 -15.93 -11.30
N ASP A 60 31.19 -15.64 -11.01
CA ASP A 60 32.32 -16.45 -11.44
C ASP A 60 32.93 -17.13 -10.21
N GLY A 61 32.86 -18.47 -10.15
CA GLY A 61 33.33 -19.27 -9.02
C GLY A 61 32.75 -18.85 -7.66
N ASP A 62 33.62 -18.50 -6.71
CA ASP A 62 33.27 -18.07 -5.35
C ASP A 62 33.15 -16.55 -5.16
N GLU A 63 33.33 -15.77 -6.22
CA GLU A 63 33.21 -14.31 -6.15
C GLU A 63 31.78 -13.86 -5.79
N PRO A 64 31.62 -12.68 -5.19
CA PRO A 64 30.29 -12.09 -4.97
C PRO A 64 29.53 -11.95 -6.29
N GLN A 65 28.24 -12.32 -6.29
CA GLN A 65 27.39 -12.22 -7.47
C GLN A 65 27.24 -10.75 -7.89
N ARG A 66 27.71 -10.42 -9.10
CA ARG A 66 27.64 -9.07 -9.66
C ARG A 66 26.33 -8.89 -10.39
N GLU A 67 25.59 -7.84 -10.07
CA GLU A 67 24.31 -7.53 -10.72
C GLU A 67 24.51 -6.58 -11.91
N TRP A 68 23.98 -6.95 -13.07
CA TRP A 68 24.05 -6.16 -14.30
C TRP A 68 22.65 -5.76 -14.74
N LYS A 69 22.46 -4.48 -15.07
CA LYS A 69 21.21 -3.94 -15.60
C LYS A 69 21.35 -3.67 -17.09
N ARG A 70 20.55 -4.35 -17.91
CA ARG A 70 20.59 -4.26 -19.39
C ARG A 70 19.17 -4.32 -19.96
N THR A 71 19.03 -3.92 -21.22
CA THR A 71 17.82 -4.11 -22.00
C THR A 71 18.06 -5.25 -23.00
N ILE A 72 17.09 -6.14 -23.16
CA ILE A 72 17.19 -7.22 -24.14
C ILE A 72 16.85 -6.64 -25.52
N LEU A 73 17.74 -6.80 -26.50
CA LEU A 73 17.57 -6.21 -27.83
C LEU A 73 16.92 -7.16 -28.83
N ASP A 74 17.25 -8.45 -28.77
CA ASP A 74 16.71 -9.45 -29.68
C ASP A 74 16.84 -10.88 -29.12
N GLN A 75 16.12 -11.84 -29.69
CA GLN A 75 16.25 -13.26 -29.40
C GLN A 75 16.86 -14.01 -30.60
N ILE A 76 17.96 -14.72 -30.36
CA ILE A 76 18.63 -15.52 -31.40
C ILE A 76 17.79 -16.78 -31.70
N PRO A 77 17.53 -17.11 -32.98
CA PRO A 77 16.87 -18.37 -33.34
C PRO A 77 17.64 -19.58 -32.80
N ARG A 78 16.93 -20.57 -32.25
CA ARG A 78 17.56 -21.76 -31.64
C ARG A 78 18.39 -22.61 -32.60
N GLY A 79 18.30 -22.38 -33.91
CA GLY A 79 18.98 -23.14 -34.96
C GLY A 79 20.35 -22.59 -35.39
N SER A 80 20.81 -21.44 -34.89
CA SER A 80 22.07 -20.82 -35.30
C SER A 80 23.22 -21.02 -34.31
N GLN A 81 23.19 -22.09 -33.52
CA GLN A 81 24.36 -22.51 -32.75
C GLN A 81 25.33 -23.18 -33.72
N GLU A 82 26.31 -22.44 -34.19
CA GLU A 82 27.44 -23.00 -34.93
C GLU A 82 28.16 -23.98 -34.00
N LYS A 83 28.16 -25.25 -34.40
CA LYS A 83 28.75 -26.36 -33.65
C LYS A 83 30.27 -26.19 -33.69
N SER A 84 30.85 -25.69 -32.59
CA SER A 84 32.30 -25.70 -32.36
C SER A 84 32.81 -27.08 -31.99
#